data_AF-X1B2Y1-F1
#
_entry.id   AF-X1B2Y1-F1
#
_cell.length_a   1.000
_cell.length_b   1.000
_cell.length_c   1.000
_cell.angle_alpha   90.00
_cell.angle_beta   90.00
_cell.angle_gamma   90.00
#
_symmetry.space_group_name_H-M   'P 1'
#
loop_
_entity.id
_entity.type
_entity.pdbx_description
1 polymer ?
#
loop_
_entity_poly.entity_id
_entity_poly.type
_entity_poly.pdbx_seq_one_letter_code
_entity_poly.pdbx_strand_id
1 'polypeptide(L)'
;MRNYKKVCLITLGCPKNEYDSDCIRHILEENDFLITKNIKKADVAIINTCCFIDHAKEESIETILEVAQLKEEKSFILIVFGCMPQRYYKELSKEIPEVDGWVGLSKMSSLPDVISTILSDKLHLDKKIKYKKCQKNLVEKQDFI
;
A
#
# COMPACT_ATOMS: atom_id res chain seq x y z
N MET A 1 17.22 -2.11 17.97
CA MET A 1 15.79 -2.36 17.72
C MET A 1 15.62 -2.65 16.23
N ARG A 2 15.12 -3.84 15.84
CA ARG A 2 14.71 -4.09 14.45
C ARG A 2 13.55 -3.15 14.13
N ASN A 3 13.66 -2.37 13.06
CA ASN A 3 12.62 -1.43 12.64
C ASN A 3 11.61 -2.17 11.76
N TYR A 4 10.73 -2.93 12.41
CA TYR A 4 9.68 -3.68 11.74
C TYR A 4 8.68 -2.75 11.05
N LYS A 5 8.31 -3.09 9.81
CA LYS A 5 7.29 -2.35 9.06
C LYS A 5 5.89 -2.79 9.47
N LYS A 6 5.04 -1.82 9.77
CA LYS A 6 3.66 -2.07 10.22
C LYS A 6 2.72 -2.18 9.03
N VAL A 7 1.96 -3.26 8.95
CA VAL A 7 0.99 -3.51 7.90
C VAL A 7 -0.42 -3.48 8.47
N CYS A 8 -1.30 -2.65 7.91
CA CYS A 8 -2.73 -2.68 8.19
C CYS A 8 -3.44 -3.45 7.08
N LEU A 9 -4.19 -4.47 7.44
CA LEU A 9 -4.96 -5.29 6.50
C LEU A 9 -6.45 -5.05 6.71
N ILE A 10 -7.09 -4.49 5.69
CA ILE A 10 -8.54 -4.26 5.63
C ILE A 10 -9.13 -5.36 4.75
N THR A 11 -10.17 -6.04 5.25
CA THR A 11 -10.77 -7.20 4.59
C THR A 11 -12.20 -6.84 4.23
N LEU A 12 -12.55 -6.93 2.94
CA LEU A 12 -13.88 -6.60 2.42
C LEU A 12 -14.42 -7.78 1.61
N GLY A 13 -15.74 -7.95 1.58
CA GLY A 13 -16.42 -8.96 0.78
C GLY A 13 -16.93 -10.17 1.56
N CYS A 14 -16.45 -11.37 1.23
CA CYS A 14 -17.04 -12.63 1.70
C CYS A 14 -16.13 -13.39 2.69
N PRO A 15 -16.63 -14.45 3.35
CA PRO A 15 -15.84 -15.23 4.33
C PRO A 15 -14.52 -15.80 3.77
N LYS A 16 -14.44 -16.02 2.45
CA LYS A 16 -13.18 -16.42 1.81
C LYS A 16 -12.09 -15.34 1.96
N ASN A 17 -12.47 -14.07 1.87
CA ASN A 17 -11.51 -12.98 2.04
C ASN A 17 -11.01 -12.88 3.49
N GLU A 18 -11.79 -13.31 4.49
CA GLU A 18 -11.30 -13.42 5.87
C GLU A 18 -10.21 -14.48 5.99
N TYR A 19 -10.46 -15.67 5.44
CA TYR A 19 -9.47 -16.74 5.39
C TYR A 19 -8.20 -16.32 4.63
N ASP A 20 -8.35 -15.73 3.44
CA ASP A 20 -7.23 -15.20 2.66
C ASP A 20 -6.45 -14.14 3.47
N SER A 21 -7.15 -13.33 4.25
CA SER A 21 -6.52 -12.32 5.12
C SER A 21 -5.73 -12.93 6.27
N ASP A 22 -6.19 -14.03 6.85
CA ASP A 22 -5.41 -14.78 7.85
C ASP A 22 -4.15 -15.39 7.24
N CYS A 23 -4.24 -15.95 6.03
CA CYS A 23 -3.06 -16.41 5.30
C CYS A 23 -2.07 -15.28 5.04
N ILE A 24 -2.54 -14.11 4.60
CA ILE A 24 -1.69 -12.93 4.38
C ILE A 24 -1.01 -12.49 5.67
N ARG A 25 -1.74 -12.43 6.80
CA ARG A 25 -1.15 -12.07 8.10
C ARG A 25 0.00 -12.99 8.45
N HIS A 26 -0.22 -14.31 8.35
CA HIS A 26 0.80 -15.31 8.63
C HIS A 26 2.04 -15.15 7.75
N ILE A 27 1.85 -15.03 6.43
CA ILE A 27 2.94 -14.82 5.46
C ILE A 27 3.75 -13.56 5.81
N LEU A 28 3.08 -12.46 6.15
CA LEU A 28 3.74 -11.20 6.49
C LEU A 28 4.52 -11.30 7.80
N GLU A 29 3.96 -11.96 8.82
CA GLU A 29 4.62 -12.16 10.11
C GLU A 29 5.89 -13.03 9.98
N GLU A 30 5.86 -14.07 9.14
CA GLU A 30 7.04 -14.89 8.81
C GLU A 30 8.14 -14.11 8.08
N ASN A 31 7.79 -12.97 7.47
CA ASN A 31 8.70 -12.12 6.69
C ASN A 31 9.03 -10.80 7.40
N ASP A 32 9.07 -10.79 8.73
CA ASP A 32 9.47 -9.63 9.56
C ASP A 32 8.57 -8.37 9.33
N PHE A 33 7.28 -8.54 9.10
CA PHE A 33 6.28 -7.46 9.18
C PHE A 33 5.46 -7.56 10.48
N LEU A 34 4.95 -6.42 10.95
CA LEU A 34 4.07 -6.35 12.12
C LEU A 34 2.65 -5.97 11.72
N ILE A 35 1.67 -6.79 12.06
CA ILE A 35 0.27 -6.48 11.78
C ILE A 35 -0.26 -5.41 12.74
N THR A 36 -0.98 -4.42 12.22
CA THR A 36 -1.64 -3.40 13.01
C THR A 36 -3.09 -3.19 12.57
N LYS A 37 -3.98 -2.99 13.52
CA LYS A 37 -5.38 -2.59 13.26
C LYS A 37 -5.53 -1.08 13.06
N ASN A 38 -4.47 -0.30 13.28
CA ASN A 38 -4.52 1.15 13.21
C ASN A 38 -3.80 1.63 11.95
N ILE A 39 -4.58 2.04 10.94
CA ILE A 39 -4.04 2.55 9.68
C ILE A 39 -3.11 3.76 9.86
N LYS A 40 -3.40 4.64 10.83
CA LYS A 40 -2.54 5.80 11.14
C LYS A 40 -1.15 5.39 11.63
N LYS A 41 -0.98 4.16 12.13
CA LYS A 41 0.31 3.60 12.56
C LYS A 41 0.99 2.73 11.50
N ALA A 42 0.33 2.46 10.37
CA ALA A 42 0.86 1.59 9.34
C ALA A 42 1.89 2.29 8.44
N ASP A 43 2.87 1.52 7.97
CA ASP A 43 3.75 1.83 6.85
C ASP A 43 3.15 1.34 5.52
N VAL A 44 2.30 0.31 5.59
CA VAL A 44 1.63 -0.34 4.45
C VAL A 44 0.17 -0.61 4.80
N ALA A 45 -0.75 -0.26 3.90
CA ALA A 45 -2.15 -0.64 3.95
C ALA A 45 -2.43 -1.62 2.81
N ILE A 46 -3.02 -2.76 3.13
CA ILE A 46 -3.48 -3.77 2.17
C ILE A 46 -5.00 -3.83 2.28
N ILE A 47 -5.70 -3.68 1.16
CA ILE A 47 -7.16 -3.84 1.09
C ILE A 47 -7.45 -5.13 0.32
N ASN A 48 -7.96 -6.16 0.99
CA ASN A 48 -8.38 -7.41 0.39
C ASN A 48 -9.83 -7.30 -0.09
N THR A 49 -10.02 -7.29 -1.41
CA THR A 49 -11.27 -6.95 -2.08
C THR A 49 -11.91 -8.16 -2.77
N CYS A 50 -13.24 -8.14 -2.87
CA CYS A 50 -14.01 -9.12 -3.62
C CYS A 50 -14.61 -8.48 -4.88
N CYS A 51 -14.73 -9.25 -5.96
CA CYS A 51 -15.34 -8.79 -7.21
C CYS A 51 -16.57 -9.61 -7.63
N PHE A 52 -17.08 -10.48 -6.75
CA PHE A 52 -18.18 -11.38 -7.04
C PHE A 52 -19.52 -10.93 -6.45
N ILE A 53 -19.49 -10.05 -5.45
CA ILE A 53 -20.67 -9.49 -4.79
C ILE A 53 -20.72 -8.00 -5.14
N ASP A 54 -21.83 -7.54 -5.73
CA ASP A 54 -21.91 -6.16 -6.24
C ASP A 54 -21.78 -5.12 -5.14
N HIS A 55 -22.49 -5.28 -4.02
CA HIS A 55 -22.33 -4.41 -2.84
C HIS A 55 -20.87 -4.37 -2.35
N ALA A 56 -20.18 -5.50 -2.34
CA ALA A 56 -18.78 -5.55 -1.92
C ALA A 56 -17.83 -4.85 -2.90
N LYS A 57 -18.21 -4.68 -4.17
CA LYS A 57 -17.43 -3.92 -5.14
C LYS A 57 -17.51 -2.43 -4.83
N GLU A 58 -18.72 -1.91 -4.62
CA GLU A 58 -18.96 -0.51 -4.27
C GLU A 58 -18.21 -0.16 -2.98
N GLU A 59 -18.40 -0.95 -1.92
CA GLU A 59 -17.69 -0.81 -0.64
C GLU A 59 -16.16 -0.88 -0.81
N SER A 60 -15.67 -1.77 -1.68
CA SER A 60 -14.23 -1.87 -1.97
C SER A 60 -13.69 -0.61 -2.61
N ILE A 61 -14.41 -0.03 -3.60
CA ILE A 61 -13.98 1.19 -4.28
C ILE A 61 -14.02 2.37 -3.30
N GLU A 62 -15.09 2.53 -2.54
CA GLU A 62 -15.22 3.56 -1.51
C GLU A 62 -14.07 3.49 -0.50
N THR A 63 -13.81 2.30 0.04
CA THR A 63 -12.71 2.10 1.01
C THR A 63 -11.35 2.39 0.40
N ILE A 64 -11.11 2.02 -0.87
CA ILE A 64 -9.86 2.34 -1.56
C ILE A 64 -9.67 3.86 -1.65
N LEU A 65 -10.72 4.60 -2.01
CA LEU A 65 -10.66 6.06 -2.13
C LEU A 65 -10.48 6.75 -0.77
N GLU A 66 -11.20 6.31 0.26
CA GLU A 66 -11.02 6.80 1.63
C GLU A 66 -9.59 6.59 2.13
N VAL A 67 -9.04 5.40 1.91
CA VAL A 67 -7.66 5.09 2.30
C VAL A 67 -6.65 5.86 1.44
N ALA A 68 -6.93 6.08 0.16
CA ALA A 68 -6.09 6.90 -0.70
C ALA A 68 -6.02 8.35 -0.19
N GLN A 69 -7.14 8.93 0.24
CA GLN A 69 -7.18 10.28 0.82
C GLN A 69 -6.34 10.38 2.10
N LEU A 70 -6.32 9.34 2.94
CA LEU A 70 -5.46 9.31 4.13
C LEU A 70 -3.96 9.42 3.80
N LYS A 71 -3.54 9.16 2.57
CA LYS A 71 -2.15 9.35 2.13
C LYS A 71 -1.73 10.82 2.06
N GLU A 72 -2.68 11.74 1.98
CA GLU A 72 -2.42 13.18 2.05
C GLU A 72 -1.90 13.61 3.43
N GLU A 73 -2.43 13.00 4.50
CA GLU A 73 -2.01 13.26 5.87
C GLU A 73 -0.74 12.49 6.26
N LYS A 74 -0.58 11.28 5.74
CA LYS A 74 0.55 10.40 6.05
C LYS A 74 0.93 9.55 4.85
N SER A 75 2.19 9.63 4.44
CA SER A 75 2.72 8.72 3.42
C SER A 75 2.81 7.27 3.95
N PHE A 76 2.09 6.36 3.30
CA PHE A 76 2.21 4.92 3.43
C PHE A 76 2.00 4.26 2.06
N ILE A 77 2.32 2.97 1.96
CA ILE A 77 2.09 2.18 0.74
C ILE A 77 0.66 1.66 0.74
N LEU A 78 -0.08 1.87 -0.34
CA LEU A 78 -1.43 1.32 -0.53
C LEU A 78 -1.39 0.20 -1.57
N ILE A 79 -1.76 -1.00 -1.15
CA ILE A 79 -1.88 -2.18 -2.01
C ILE A 79 -3.33 -2.66 -2.03
N VAL A 80 -3.88 -2.85 -3.22
CA VAL A 80 -5.16 -3.53 -3.40
C VAL A 80 -4.88 -4.97 -3.75
N PHE A 81 -5.39 -5.88 -2.92
CA PHE A 81 -5.26 -7.32 -3.07
C PHE A 81 -6.62 -7.97 -3.37
N GLY A 82 -6.62 -9.13 -4.03
CA GLY A 82 -7.79 -10.00 -4.13
C GLY A 82 -8.33 -10.14 -5.55
N CYS A 83 -9.64 -10.32 -5.67
CA CYS A 83 -10.29 -10.61 -6.96
C CYS A 83 -10.42 -9.36 -7.85
N MET A 84 -10.59 -8.17 -7.25
CA MET A 84 -10.80 -6.93 -8.00
C MET A 84 -9.59 -6.56 -8.88
N PRO A 85 -8.33 -6.60 -8.41
CA PRO A 85 -7.14 -6.43 -9.26
C PRO A 85 -7.11 -7.37 -10.47
N GLN A 86 -7.64 -8.59 -10.37
CA GLN A 86 -7.59 -9.55 -11.48
C GLN A 86 -8.52 -9.16 -12.64
N ARG A 87 -9.62 -8.47 -12.33
CA ARG A 87 -10.69 -8.19 -13.29
C ARG A 87 -10.73 -6.74 -13.75
N TYR A 88 -10.46 -5.80 -12.84
CA TYR A 88 -10.70 -4.37 -13.05
C TYR A 88 -9.43 -3.52 -13.05
N TYR A 89 -8.24 -4.14 -13.03
CA TYR A 89 -6.96 -3.42 -12.99
C TYR A 89 -6.84 -2.33 -14.07
N LYS A 90 -7.16 -2.62 -15.33
CA LYS A 90 -6.98 -1.68 -16.44
C LYS A 90 -7.78 -0.38 -16.29
N GLU A 91 -8.92 -0.46 -15.62
CA GLU A 91 -9.83 0.65 -15.37
C GLU A 91 -9.40 1.37 -14.09
N LEU A 92 -9.36 0.63 -12.97
CA LEU A 92 -9.11 1.21 -11.65
C LEU A 92 -7.69 1.77 -11.48
N SER A 93 -6.69 1.21 -12.15
CA SER A 93 -5.32 1.76 -12.07
C SER A 93 -5.17 3.13 -12.74
N LYS A 94 -6.07 3.50 -13.64
CA LYS A 94 -6.10 4.83 -14.27
C LYS A 94 -6.86 5.84 -13.42
N GLU A 95 -7.97 5.39 -12.82
CA GLU A 95 -8.85 6.23 -12.02
C GLU A 95 -8.28 6.48 -10.60
N ILE A 96 -7.48 5.54 -10.06
CA ILE A 96 -6.93 5.62 -8.71
C ILE A 96 -5.39 5.45 -8.73
N PRO A 97 -4.65 6.46 -9.23
CA PRO A 97 -3.19 6.41 -9.31
C PRO A 97 -2.48 6.41 -7.94
N GLU A 98 -3.20 6.67 -6.86
CA GLU A 98 -2.70 6.66 -5.49
C GLU A 98 -2.41 5.24 -4.98
N VAL A 99 -2.94 4.20 -5.63
CA VAL A 99 -2.64 2.80 -5.30
C VAL A 99 -1.26 2.46 -5.82
N ASP A 100 -0.35 2.09 -4.92
CA ASP A 100 1.05 1.77 -5.26
C ASP A 100 1.20 0.35 -5.81
N GLY A 101 0.26 -0.55 -5.54
CA GLY A 101 0.33 -1.94 -5.99
C GLY A 101 -1.03 -2.62 -6.14
N TRP A 102 -1.18 -3.38 -7.22
CA TRP A 102 -2.37 -4.18 -7.51
C TRP A 102 -1.97 -5.65 -7.58
N VAL A 103 -2.46 -6.46 -6.64
CA VAL A 103 -2.01 -7.85 -6.45
C VAL A 103 -3.20 -8.81 -6.52
N GLY A 104 -3.20 -9.71 -7.50
CA GLY A 104 -4.22 -10.75 -7.60
C GLY A 104 -4.01 -11.87 -6.58
N LEU A 105 -5.08 -12.64 -6.31
CA LEU A 105 -5.07 -13.80 -5.40
C LEU A 105 -3.92 -14.79 -5.66
N SER A 106 -3.61 -15.09 -6.92
CA SER A 106 -2.55 -16.05 -7.30
C SER A 106 -1.13 -15.61 -6.90
N LYS A 107 -0.95 -14.37 -6.47
CA LYS A 107 0.33 -13.77 -6.06
C LYS A 107 0.39 -13.45 -4.56
N MET A 108 -0.46 -14.08 -3.75
CA MET A 108 -0.48 -13.87 -2.31
C MET A 108 0.89 -14.12 -1.64
N SER A 109 1.59 -15.19 -2.04
CA SER A 109 2.91 -15.52 -1.48
C SER A 109 4.00 -14.50 -1.81
N SER A 110 3.84 -13.70 -2.87
CA SER A 110 4.80 -12.67 -3.26
C SER A 110 4.52 -11.31 -2.62
N LEU A 111 3.52 -11.20 -1.73
CA LEU A 111 3.20 -9.94 -1.06
C LEU A 111 4.40 -9.33 -0.30
N PRO A 112 5.20 -10.11 0.46
CA PRO A 112 6.41 -9.58 1.11
C PRO A 112 7.39 -8.94 0.13
N ASP A 113 7.61 -9.59 -1.02
CA ASP A 113 8.51 -9.10 -2.07
C ASP A 113 7.97 -7.81 -2.70
N VAL A 114 6.68 -7.79 -3.06
CA VAL A 114 6.02 -6.61 -3.63
C VAL A 114 6.13 -5.42 -2.68
N ILE A 115 5.86 -5.62 -1.39
CA ILE A 115 5.98 -4.57 -0.38
C ILE A 115 7.43 -4.08 -0.30
N SER A 116 8.40 -4.99 -0.27
CA SER A 116 9.82 -4.67 -0.16
C SER A 116 10.36 -3.90 -1.36
N THR A 117 9.91 -4.27 -2.57
CA THR A 117 10.23 -3.55 -3.81
C THR A 117 9.69 -2.12 -3.78
N ILE A 118 8.40 -1.94 -3.47
CA ILE A 118 7.78 -0.61 -3.43
C ILE A 118 8.42 0.27 -2.35
N LEU A 119 8.73 -0.29 -1.18
CA LEU A 119 9.44 0.42 -0.11
C LEU A 119 10.82 0.90 -0.58
N SER A 120 11.56 0.05 -1.28
CA SER A 120 12.89 0.38 -1.79
C SER A 120 12.80 1.49 -2.84
N ASP A 121 11.87 1.40 -3.78
CA ASP A 121 11.69 2.40 -4.85
C ASP A 121 11.33 3.78 -4.29
N LYS A 122 10.43 3.85 -3.30
CA LYS A 122 10.10 5.11 -2.62
C LYS A 122 11.29 5.67 -1.85
N LEU A 123 12.09 4.83 -1.18
CA LEU A 123 13.32 5.29 -0.51
C LEU A 123 14.34 5.88 -1.50
N HIS A 124 14.45 5.32 -2.70
CA HIS A 124 15.28 5.87 -3.76
C HIS A 124 14.74 7.22 -4.27
N LEU A 125 13.42 7.35 -4.42
CA LEU A 125 12.77 8.59 -4.82
C LEU A 125 12.96 9.69 -3.77
N ASP A 126 12.74 9.36 -2.49
CA ASP A 126 12.92 10.28 -1.37
C ASP A 126 14.37 10.77 -1.25
N LYS A 127 15.35 9.86 -1.42
CA LYS A 127 16.77 10.24 -1.47
C LYS A 127 17.03 11.19 -2.63
N LYS A 128 16.54 10.89 -3.84
CA LYS A 128 16.73 11.75 -5.03
C LYS A 128 16.12 13.14 -4.83
N ILE A 129 14.92 13.22 -4.25
CA ILE A 129 14.27 14.49 -3.90
C ILE A 129 15.07 15.23 -2.84
N LYS A 130 15.53 14.56 -1.77
CA LYS A 130 16.36 15.15 -0.72
C LYS A 130 17.69 15.68 -1.25
N TYR A 131 18.36 14.94 -2.14
CA TYR A 131 19.58 15.40 -2.80
C TYR A 131 19.33 16.64 -3.67
N LYS A 132 18.28 16.64 -4.51
CA LYS A 132 17.90 17.83 -5.30
C LYS A 132 17.55 19.03 -4.41
N LYS A 133 16.80 18.81 -3.33
CA LYS A 133 16.42 19.88 -2.37
C LYS A 133 17.64 20.41 -1.61
N CYS A 134 18.57 19.55 -1.22
CA CYS A 134 19.83 19.94 -0.59
C CYS A 134 20.72 20.76 -1.54
N GLN A 135 20.85 20.33 -2.79
CA GLN A 135 21.58 21.08 -3.82
C GLN A 135 20.95 22.45 -4.09
N LYS A 136 19.61 22.53 -4.16
CA LYS A 136 18.91 23.81 -4.33
C LYS A 136 19.11 24.75 -3.13
N ASN A 137 19.05 24.22 -1.91
CA ASN A 137 19.32 24.97 -0.67
C ASN A 137 20.80 25.39 -0.49
N LEU A 138 21.74 24.74 -1.19
CA LEU A 138 23.16 25.14 -1.22
C LEU A 138 23.41 26.28 -2.20
N VAL A 139 22.66 26.35 -3.30
CA VAL A 139 22.72 27.45 -4.27
C VAL A 139 22.06 28.72 -3.69
N GLU A 140 20.95 28.59 -2.95
CA GLU A 140 20.26 29.74 -2.31
C GLU A 140 20.99 30.32 -1.09
N LYS A 141 22.09 29.71 -0.63
CA LYS A 141 22.93 30.21 0.49
C LYS A 141 24.20 30.94 0.04
N GLN A 142 24.38 31.20 -1.26
CA GLN A 142 25.55 31.92 -1.79
C GLN A 142 25.30 33.38 -2.18
N ASP A 143 24.08 33.92 -2.01
CA ASP A 143 23.73 35.32 -2.36
C ASP A 143 23.63 36.25 -1.13
N PHE A 144 24.54 36.10 -0.17
CA PHE A 144 24.74 37.08 0.92
C PHE A 144 26.22 37.36 1.12
N ILE A 145 26.87 38.01 0.15
CA ILE A 145 27.90 39.05 0.33
C ILE A 145 27.73 40.06 -0.81
#